data_AF-A0A7S2NYZ3-F1
#
_entry.id   AF-A0A7S2NYZ3-F1
#
_cell.length_a   1.000
_cell.length_b   1.000
_cell.length_c   1.000
_cell.angle_alpha   90.00
_cell.angle_beta   90.00
_cell.angle_gamma   90.00
#
_symmetry.space_group_name_H-M   'P 1'
#
loop_
_entity.id
_entity.type
_entity.pdbx_description
1 polymer ?
#
loop_
_entity_poly.entity_id
_entity_poly.type
_entity_poly.pdbx_seq_one_letter_code
_entity_poly.pdbx_strand_id
1 'polypeptide(L)'
;DFFGGVDDLQRAILRAPWPRSIGLEEVRSAVLRTDEDRALAKALGVDVAPNEDALQVLWWAKILMDDPLRICRALRFAAKLRFEVYSTFWAATPFALEALRHKVAGSRKNTEHLKVASYGFAPCCQFMEVSFGRTFGAVGESRLAPALFGGQDAKERPQVMAHVRSFDIEAFRGVASELRAVADENELLGAMLA
;
A
#
# COMPACT_ATOMS: atom_id res chain seq x y z
N ASP A 1 -20.51 -13.17 10.73
CA ASP A 1 -19.74 -13.20 9.47
C ASP A 1 -18.70 -14.32 9.63
N PHE A 2 -18.13 -14.87 8.56
CA PHE A 2 -17.14 -15.95 8.73
C PHE A 2 -15.75 -15.42 9.14
N PHE A 3 -15.49 -14.13 8.89
CA PHE A 3 -14.14 -13.54 8.99
C PHE A 3 -14.02 -12.26 9.85
N GLY A 4 -15.05 -11.88 10.60
CA GLY A 4 -15.05 -10.68 11.45
C GLY A 4 -15.23 -9.34 10.72
N GLY A 5 -15.72 -9.34 9.49
CA GLY A 5 -15.87 -8.13 8.68
C GLY A 5 -16.92 -7.12 9.19
N VAL A 6 -17.90 -7.56 9.98
CA VAL A 6 -18.89 -6.70 10.64
C VAL A 6 -18.22 -5.86 11.72
N ASP A 7 -17.36 -6.47 12.54
CA ASP A 7 -16.60 -5.75 13.57
C ASP A 7 -15.64 -4.74 12.92
N ASP A 8 -14.98 -5.13 11.82
CA ASP A 8 -14.11 -4.23 11.04
C ASP A 8 -14.90 -3.06 10.42
N LEU A 9 -16.11 -3.32 9.91
CA LEU A 9 -17.00 -2.29 9.40
C LEU A 9 -17.42 -1.30 10.50
N GLN A 10 -17.77 -1.80 11.69
CA GLN A 10 -18.15 -0.97 12.84
C GLN A 10 -16.98 -0.12 13.34
N ARG A 11 -15.75 -0.64 13.27
CA ARG A 11 -14.53 0.05 13.71
C ARG A 11 -13.89 0.90 12.62
N ALA A 12 -14.44 0.91 11.41
CA ALA A 12 -13.85 1.56 10.24
C ALA A 12 -12.39 1.09 9.98
N ILE A 13 -12.14 -0.21 10.05
CA ILE A 13 -10.81 -0.81 9.84
C ILE A 13 -10.82 -1.59 8.53
N LEU A 14 -9.79 -1.38 7.71
CA LEU A 14 -9.48 -2.24 6.58
C LEU A 14 -8.47 -3.31 7.00
N ARG A 15 -8.94 -4.55 7.11
CA ARG A 15 -8.14 -5.72 7.48
C ARG A 15 -8.36 -6.85 6.47
N ALA A 16 -7.32 -7.65 6.24
CA ALA A 16 -7.43 -8.94 5.58
C ALA A 16 -7.36 -10.04 6.65
N PRO A 17 -8.49 -10.59 7.11
CA PRO A 17 -8.51 -11.58 8.17
C PRO A 17 -7.81 -12.86 7.73
N TRP A 18 -7.02 -13.43 8.62
CA TRP A 18 -6.38 -14.72 8.43
C TRP A 18 -7.40 -15.87 8.60
N PRO A 19 -7.47 -16.84 7.66
CA PRO A 19 -8.35 -18.00 7.78
C PRO A 19 -7.92 -18.92 8.92
N ARG A 20 -8.86 -19.27 9.80
CA ARG A 20 -8.60 -20.17 10.95
C ARG A 20 -8.10 -21.57 10.57
N SER A 21 -8.25 -21.96 9.31
CA SER A 21 -7.86 -23.28 8.80
C SER A 21 -6.39 -23.36 8.34
N ILE A 22 -5.69 -22.23 8.18
CA ILE A 22 -4.34 -22.20 7.59
C ILE A 22 -3.31 -22.02 8.69
N GLY A 23 -2.44 -23.00 8.96
CA GLY A 23 -1.45 -22.89 10.04
C GLY A 23 -0.36 -21.84 9.80
N LEU A 24 0.31 -21.39 10.87
CA LEU A 24 1.43 -20.44 10.77
C LEU A 24 2.56 -20.96 9.85
N GLU A 25 2.92 -22.24 9.96
CA GLU A 25 4.00 -22.81 9.15
C GLU A 25 3.65 -22.86 7.65
N GLU A 26 2.38 -23.06 7.34
CA GLU A 26 1.87 -22.99 5.96
C GLU A 26 2.00 -21.56 5.41
N VAL A 27 1.64 -20.53 6.18
CA VAL A 27 1.82 -19.14 5.77
C VAL A 27 3.29 -18.78 5.66
N ARG A 28 4.13 -19.20 6.64
CA ARG A 28 5.57 -18.96 6.63
C ARG A 28 6.22 -19.53 5.37
N SER A 29 5.94 -20.79 5.05
CA SER A 29 6.51 -21.44 3.85
C SER A 29 6.03 -20.80 2.54
N ALA A 30 4.81 -20.27 2.50
CA ALA A 30 4.27 -19.55 1.33
C ALA A 30 4.92 -18.16 1.12
N VAL A 31 5.32 -17.47 2.19
CA VAL A 31 5.90 -16.12 2.13
C VAL A 31 7.43 -16.17 2.08
N LEU A 32 8.06 -16.94 2.96
CA LEU A 32 9.51 -17.01 3.16
C LEU A 32 10.14 -18.03 2.21
N ARG A 33 10.06 -17.76 0.90
CA ARG A 33 10.45 -18.71 -0.15
C ARG A 33 11.93 -18.60 -0.47
N THR A 34 12.47 -17.39 -0.50
CA THR A 34 13.87 -17.11 -0.83
C THR A 34 14.66 -16.60 0.38
N ASP A 35 15.98 -16.51 0.25
CA ASP A 35 16.84 -15.96 1.29
C ASP A 35 16.62 -14.46 1.48
N GLU A 36 16.24 -13.74 0.42
CA GLU A 36 15.82 -12.34 0.50
C GLU A 36 14.53 -12.19 1.31
N ASP A 37 13.53 -13.05 1.10
CA ASP A 37 12.28 -13.03 1.88
C ASP A 37 12.58 -13.27 3.38
N ARG A 38 13.47 -14.21 3.70
CA ARG A 38 13.91 -14.50 5.07
C ARG A 38 14.69 -13.34 5.69
N ALA A 39 15.61 -12.74 4.94
CA ALA A 39 16.39 -11.59 5.39
C ALA A 39 15.49 -10.38 5.66
N LEU A 40 14.51 -10.13 4.79
CA LEU A 40 13.51 -9.08 4.97
C LEU A 40 12.64 -9.36 6.20
N ALA A 41 12.16 -10.59 6.38
CA ALA A 41 11.39 -10.98 7.56
C ALA A 41 12.17 -10.73 8.86
N LYS A 42 13.46 -11.05 8.88
CA LYS A 42 14.36 -10.77 10.00
C LYS A 42 14.56 -9.28 10.25
N ALA A 43 14.77 -8.50 9.19
CA ALA A 43 14.91 -7.05 9.30
C ALA A 43 13.63 -6.37 9.83
N LEU A 44 12.46 -6.95 9.55
CA LEU A 44 11.17 -6.49 10.03
C LEU A 44 10.77 -7.06 11.39
N GLY A 45 11.55 -8.01 11.94
CA GLY A 45 11.28 -8.67 13.22
C GLY A 45 10.05 -9.60 13.19
N VAL A 46 9.65 -10.08 12.01
CA VAL A 46 8.49 -10.99 11.82
C VAL A 46 8.89 -12.46 11.70
N ASP A 47 10.19 -12.75 11.81
CA ASP A 47 10.74 -14.10 11.80
C ASP A 47 10.74 -14.79 13.18
N VAL A 48 10.63 -14.00 14.27
CA VAL A 48 10.81 -14.46 15.66
C VAL A 48 9.47 -14.76 16.36
N ALA A 49 9.30 -16.03 16.76
CA ALA A 49 8.25 -16.61 17.61
C ALA A 49 6.77 -16.48 17.14
N PRO A 50 5.93 -17.51 17.37
CA PRO A 50 4.53 -17.53 16.95
C PRO A 50 3.66 -16.65 17.85
N ASN A 51 3.57 -15.35 17.56
CA ASN A 51 2.47 -14.53 18.05
C ASN A 51 1.48 -14.24 16.91
N GLU A 52 0.22 -13.95 17.26
CA GLU A 52 -0.85 -13.74 16.29
C GLU A 52 -0.56 -12.56 15.35
N ASP A 53 0.19 -11.56 15.82
CA ASP A 53 0.58 -10.39 15.02
C ASP A 53 1.56 -10.77 13.90
N ALA A 54 2.60 -11.57 14.19
CA ALA A 54 3.54 -12.05 13.17
C ALA A 54 2.82 -12.88 12.09
N LEU A 55 1.86 -13.72 12.50
CA LEU A 55 1.02 -14.47 11.58
C LEU A 55 0.17 -13.55 10.70
N GLN A 56 -0.44 -12.53 11.29
CA GLN A 56 -1.25 -11.55 10.56
C GLN A 56 -0.42 -10.71 9.59
N VAL A 57 0.84 -10.39 9.92
CA VAL A 57 1.78 -9.73 9.00
C VAL A 57 2.15 -10.65 7.84
N LEU A 58 2.52 -11.90 8.11
CA LEU A 58 2.84 -12.85 7.04
C LEU A 58 1.62 -13.16 6.16
N TRP A 59 0.42 -13.22 6.72
CA TRP A 59 -0.80 -13.37 5.95
C TRP A 59 -1.04 -12.19 5.00
N TRP A 60 -0.83 -10.96 5.49
CA TRP A 60 -0.83 -9.79 4.62
C TRP A 60 0.24 -9.89 3.55
N ALA A 61 1.47 -10.28 3.89
CA ALA A 61 2.57 -10.39 2.94
C ALA A 61 2.20 -11.36 1.82
N LYS A 62 1.65 -12.54 2.15
CA LYS A 62 1.11 -13.50 1.19
C LYS A 62 0.08 -12.85 0.25
N ILE A 63 -0.93 -12.19 0.82
CA ILE A 63 -1.99 -11.52 0.07
C ILE A 63 -1.44 -10.46 -0.88
N LEU A 64 -0.47 -9.67 -0.43
CA LEU A 64 0.12 -8.59 -1.22
C LEU A 64 1.10 -9.12 -2.28
N MET A 65 1.82 -10.21 -2.00
CA MET A 65 2.74 -10.84 -2.96
C MET A 65 1.97 -11.52 -4.11
N ASP A 66 0.79 -12.10 -3.84
CA ASP A 66 -0.09 -12.69 -4.85
C ASP A 66 -0.64 -11.64 -5.84
N ASP A 67 -0.99 -10.45 -5.34
CA ASP A 67 -1.47 -9.33 -6.16
C ASP A 67 -1.00 -8.00 -5.55
N PRO A 68 0.17 -7.48 -5.96
CA PRO A 68 0.74 -6.26 -5.38
C PRO A 68 -0.14 -5.03 -5.55
N LEU A 69 -1.05 -5.02 -6.55
CA LEU A 69 -2.01 -3.94 -6.73
C LEU A 69 -2.99 -3.82 -5.53
N ARG A 70 -3.09 -4.85 -4.68
CA ARG A 70 -3.86 -4.78 -3.43
C ARG A 70 -3.36 -3.70 -2.48
N ILE A 71 -2.09 -3.29 -2.54
CA ILE A 71 -1.60 -2.11 -1.82
C ILE A 71 -2.39 -0.87 -2.26
N CYS A 72 -2.41 -0.59 -3.56
CA CYS A 72 -3.13 0.56 -4.12
C CYS A 72 -4.64 0.47 -3.85
N ARG A 73 -5.24 -0.72 -4.01
CA ARG A 73 -6.66 -0.95 -3.74
C ARG A 73 -7.01 -0.72 -2.26
N ALA A 74 -6.13 -1.15 -1.34
CA ALA A 74 -6.33 -0.94 0.09
C ALA A 74 -6.33 0.55 0.43
N LEU A 75 -5.36 1.31 -0.09
CA LEU A 75 -5.33 2.76 0.07
C LEU A 75 -6.55 3.44 -0.54
N ARG A 76 -6.98 3.01 -1.73
CA ARG A 76 -8.20 3.51 -2.36
C ARG A 76 -9.42 3.28 -1.46
N PHE A 77 -9.58 2.08 -0.91
CA PHE A 77 -10.71 1.79 -0.02
C PHE A 77 -10.62 2.55 1.30
N ALA A 78 -9.42 2.69 1.86
CA ALA A 78 -9.19 3.53 3.04
C ALA A 78 -9.62 4.98 2.78
N ALA A 79 -9.22 5.55 1.63
CA ALA A 79 -9.61 6.90 1.22
C ALA A 79 -11.12 7.02 0.94
N LYS A 80 -11.73 6.03 0.26
CA LYS A 80 -13.16 6.01 -0.06
C LYS A 80 -14.04 5.96 1.19
N LEU A 81 -13.74 5.00 2.07
CA LEU A 81 -14.57 4.66 3.21
C LEU A 81 -14.17 5.43 4.47
N ARG A 82 -13.05 6.16 4.43
CA ARG A 82 -12.40 6.80 5.58
C ARG A 82 -12.04 5.77 6.65
N PHE A 83 -11.54 4.63 6.19
CA PHE A 83 -11.13 3.53 7.07
C PHE A 83 -9.64 3.65 7.38
N GLU A 84 -9.27 3.25 8.58
CA GLU A 84 -7.86 3.05 8.94
C GLU A 84 -7.37 1.73 8.33
N VAL A 85 -6.17 1.74 7.76
CA VAL A 85 -5.51 0.51 7.32
C VAL A 85 -4.80 -0.12 8.50
N TYR A 86 -5.19 -1.36 8.84
CA TYR A 86 -4.70 -2.06 10.02
C TYR A 86 -3.16 -2.12 10.09
N SER A 87 -2.56 -1.93 11.26
CA SER A 87 -1.12 -1.68 11.43
C SER A 87 -0.22 -2.76 10.78
N THR A 88 -0.60 -4.03 10.86
CA THR A 88 0.16 -5.16 10.28
C THR A 88 0.26 -5.12 8.76
N PHE A 89 -0.67 -4.45 8.07
CA PHE A 89 -0.57 -4.20 6.63
C PHE A 89 0.74 -3.47 6.31
N TRP A 90 1.07 -2.43 7.09
CA TRP A 90 2.26 -1.63 6.84
C TRP A 90 3.54 -2.40 7.10
N ALA A 91 3.55 -3.31 8.08
CA ALA A 91 4.67 -4.21 8.32
C ALA A 91 4.84 -5.22 7.17
N ALA A 92 3.76 -5.61 6.51
CA ALA A 92 3.77 -6.55 5.39
C ALA A 92 4.08 -5.92 4.02
N THR A 93 3.76 -4.63 3.84
CA THR A 93 3.94 -3.91 2.56
C THR A 93 5.33 -4.09 1.92
N PRO A 94 6.47 -4.06 2.66
CA PRO A 94 7.79 -4.23 2.08
C PRO A 94 7.97 -5.47 1.20
N PHE A 95 7.32 -6.59 1.54
CA PHE A 95 7.42 -7.84 0.76
C PHE A 95 6.89 -7.71 -0.67
N ALA A 96 6.03 -6.74 -0.94
CA ALA A 96 5.38 -6.57 -2.24
C ALA A 96 5.80 -5.29 -2.98
N LEU A 97 6.65 -4.43 -2.40
CA LEU A 97 7.03 -3.14 -3.01
C LEU A 97 7.75 -3.31 -4.36
N GLU A 98 8.70 -4.24 -4.43
CA GLU A 98 9.47 -4.51 -5.66
C GLU A 98 8.55 -5.03 -6.77
N ALA A 99 7.68 -5.98 -6.44
CA ALA A 99 6.70 -6.53 -7.38
C ALA A 99 5.66 -5.48 -7.80
N LEU A 100 5.18 -4.65 -6.87
CA LEU A 100 4.30 -3.52 -7.18
C LEU A 100 4.98 -2.57 -8.17
N ARG A 101 6.25 -2.23 -7.94
CA ARG A 101 7.02 -1.32 -8.80
C ARG A 101 7.21 -1.90 -10.21
N HIS A 102 7.61 -3.18 -10.31
CA HIS A 102 8.14 -3.74 -11.56
C HIS A 102 7.21 -4.70 -12.31
N LYS A 103 6.18 -5.28 -11.67
CA LYS A 103 5.31 -6.32 -12.26
C LYS A 103 3.86 -5.88 -12.47
N VAL A 104 3.47 -4.72 -11.94
CA VAL A 104 2.11 -4.22 -12.08
C VAL A 104 2.07 -3.19 -13.21
N ALA A 105 1.22 -3.42 -14.20
CA ALA A 105 0.98 -2.50 -15.31
C ALA A 105 0.59 -1.10 -14.80
N GLY A 106 1.22 -0.07 -15.35
CA GLY A 106 0.97 1.33 -14.95
C GLY A 106 -0.47 1.76 -15.16
N SER A 107 -1.12 1.26 -16.23
CA SER A 107 -2.55 1.51 -16.50
C SER A 107 -3.48 1.01 -15.40
N ARG A 108 -3.14 -0.13 -14.77
CA ARG A 108 -3.91 -0.68 -13.64
C ARG A 108 -3.76 0.19 -12.39
N LYS A 109 -2.57 0.72 -12.12
CA LYS A 109 -2.36 1.67 -11.01
C LYS A 109 -3.08 3.00 -11.28
N ASN A 110 -2.96 3.52 -12.50
CA ASN A 110 -3.66 4.74 -12.92
C ASN A 110 -5.18 4.62 -12.75
N THR A 111 -5.75 3.47 -13.10
CA THR A 111 -7.18 3.18 -12.87
C THR A 111 -7.56 3.27 -11.39
N GLU A 112 -6.68 2.86 -10.48
CA GLU A 112 -6.94 2.98 -9.05
C GLU A 112 -6.72 4.42 -8.54
N HIS A 113 -5.74 5.15 -9.07
CA HIS A 113 -5.51 6.57 -8.75
C HIS A 113 -6.69 7.45 -9.18
N LEU A 114 -7.22 7.25 -10.40
CA LEU A 114 -8.39 7.97 -10.89
C LEU A 114 -9.63 7.70 -10.02
N LYS A 115 -9.81 6.46 -9.56
CA LYS A 115 -10.89 6.17 -8.60
C LYS A 115 -10.71 6.91 -7.27
N VAL A 116 -9.49 7.14 -6.82
CA VAL A 116 -9.25 7.95 -5.61
C VAL A 116 -9.60 9.42 -5.89
N ALA A 117 -9.14 9.96 -7.02
CA ALA A 117 -9.43 11.33 -7.42
C ALA A 117 -10.93 11.59 -7.59
N SER A 118 -11.69 10.59 -8.08
CA SER A 118 -13.14 10.67 -8.22
C SER A 118 -13.91 10.72 -6.89
N TYR A 119 -13.25 10.45 -5.76
CA TYR A 119 -13.81 10.70 -4.43
C TYR A 119 -13.61 12.15 -3.96
N GLY A 120 -12.96 12.98 -4.77
CA GLY A 120 -12.74 14.40 -4.54
C GLY A 120 -11.40 14.73 -3.88
N PHE A 121 -11.23 16.03 -3.62
CA PHE A 121 -9.98 16.60 -3.09
C PHE A 121 -9.46 15.91 -1.84
N ALA A 122 -10.28 15.77 -0.79
CA ALA A 122 -9.80 15.29 0.50
C ALA A 122 -9.28 13.84 0.47
N PRO A 123 -9.99 12.85 -0.12
CA PRO A 123 -9.46 11.50 -0.31
C PRO A 123 -8.20 11.46 -1.18
N CYS A 124 -8.13 12.28 -2.24
CA CYS A 124 -6.96 12.38 -3.11
C CYS A 124 -5.74 12.93 -2.35
N CYS A 125 -5.91 14.01 -1.59
CA CYS A 125 -4.88 14.59 -0.75
C CYS A 125 -4.36 13.57 0.28
N GLN A 126 -5.26 12.90 1.01
CA GLN A 126 -4.88 11.86 1.99
C GLN A 126 -4.10 10.71 1.33
N PHE A 127 -4.51 10.29 0.13
CA PHE A 127 -3.78 9.26 -0.62
C PHE A 127 -2.37 9.71 -0.98
N MET A 128 -2.17 10.96 -1.40
CA MET A 128 -0.83 11.49 -1.68
C MET A 128 0.01 11.59 -0.40
N GLU A 129 -0.55 12.11 0.69
CA GLU A 129 0.15 12.18 1.99
C GLU A 129 0.65 10.82 2.45
N VAL A 130 -0.18 9.78 2.34
CA VAL A 130 0.22 8.41 2.70
C VAL A 130 1.25 7.87 1.71
N SER A 131 1.05 8.07 0.41
CA SER A 131 1.94 7.55 -0.63
C SER A 131 3.36 8.11 -0.51
N PHE A 132 3.48 9.42 -0.29
CA PHE A 132 4.78 10.07 -0.18
C PHE A 132 5.32 10.09 1.25
N GLY A 133 4.47 10.14 2.26
CA GLY A 133 4.87 10.21 3.66
C GLY A 133 5.28 8.88 4.28
N ARG A 134 4.69 7.75 3.84
CA ARG A 134 4.97 6.44 4.44
C ARG A 134 6.34 5.91 4.03
N THR A 135 7.16 5.62 5.03
CA THR A 135 8.50 5.04 4.87
C THR A 135 8.60 3.62 5.40
N PHE A 136 9.55 2.84 4.88
CA PHE A 136 9.88 1.46 5.25
C PHE A 136 11.40 1.29 5.29
N GLY A 137 11.86 0.21 5.93
CA GLY A 137 13.29 -0.11 6.08
C GLY A 137 13.95 0.64 7.23
N ALA A 138 15.25 0.41 7.41
CA ALA A 138 16.02 1.11 8.43
C ALA A 138 16.06 2.61 8.09
N VAL A 139 15.74 3.48 9.06
CA VAL A 139 15.81 4.95 8.89
C VAL A 139 15.01 5.48 7.68
N GLY A 140 13.95 4.77 7.26
CA GLY A 140 13.09 5.22 6.16
C GLY A 140 13.72 5.16 4.76
N GLU A 141 14.64 4.22 4.55
CA GLU A 141 15.30 3.91 3.27
C GLU A 141 14.38 3.84 2.05
N SER A 142 13.12 3.45 2.23
CA SER A 142 12.16 3.30 1.13
C SER A 142 10.86 4.04 1.41
N ARG A 143 10.29 4.69 0.39
CA ARG A 143 8.93 5.25 0.44
C ARG A 143 7.99 4.46 -0.45
N LEU A 144 6.69 4.63 -0.20
CA LEU A 144 5.66 3.94 -0.97
C LEU A 144 5.49 4.52 -2.39
N ALA A 145 5.59 5.84 -2.54
CA ALA A 145 5.35 6.55 -3.79
C ALA A 145 6.13 5.99 -5.00
N PRO A 146 7.45 5.71 -4.91
CA PRO A 146 8.20 5.09 -6.01
C PRO A 146 7.67 3.73 -6.49
N ALA A 147 6.92 3.01 -5.66
CA ALA A 147 6.25 1.77 -6.08
C ALA A 147 4.84 2.02 -6.62
N LEU A 148 4.12 3.02 -6.09
CA LEU A 148 2.75 3.35 -6.51
C LEU A 148 2.70 4.09 -7.85
N PHE A 149 3.59 5.05 -8.08
CA PHE A 149 3.59 5.88 -9.28
C PHE A 149 4.57 5.34 -10.31
N GLY A 150 4.04 4.99 -11.48
CA GLY A 150 4.74 4.24 -12.53
C GLY A 150 4.13 2.84 -12.73
N GLY A 151 4.95 1.86 -13.10
CA GLY A 151 4.54 0.49 -13.44
C GLY A 151 5.00 0.09 -14.84
N GLN A 152 4.64 -1.13 -15.26
CA GLN A 152 5.00 -1.62 -16.58
C GLN A 152 4.26 -0.88 -17.69
N ASP A 153 4.99 -0.50 -18.74
CA ASP A 153 4.41 -0.02 -19.99
C ASP A 153 3.80 -1.19 -20.81
N ALA A 154 3.22 -0.88 -21.97
CA ALA A 154 2.63 -1.89 -22.86
C ALA A 154 3.66 -2.90 -23.43
N LYS A 155 4.97 -2.65 -23.24
CA LYS A 155 6.07 -3.54 -23.62
C LYS A 155 6.68 -4.24 -22.40
N GLU A 156 5.96 -4.26 -21.27
CA GLU A 156 6.38 -4.84 -20.00
C GLU A 156 7.64 -4.20 -19.38
N ARG A 157 8.04 -3.02 -19.87
CA ARG A 157 9.21 -2.31 -19.33
C ARG A 157 8.79 -1.47 -18.12
N PRO A 158 9.48 -1.59 -16.98
CA PRO A 158 9.14 -0.84 -15.79
C PRO A 158 9.44 0.65 -16.00
N GLN A 159 8.41 1.47 -15.89
CA GLN A 159 8.53 2.92 -15.73
C GLN A 159 8.45 3.22 -14.24
N VAL A 160 9.53 3.70 -13.64
CA VAL A 160 9.59 3.91 -12.20
C VAL A 160 9.77 5.38 -11.90
N MET A 161 9.00 5.86 -10.93
CA MET A 161 9.27 7.16 -10.35
C MET A 161 10.65 7.13 -9.65
N ALA A 162 11.38 8.24 -9.74
CA ALA A 162 12.66 8.39 -9.07
C ALA A 162 12.53 8.20 -7.56
N HIS A 163 13.64 7.87 -6.91
CA HIS A 163 13.68 7.72 -5.46
C HIS A 163 13.33 9.04 -4.75
N VAL A 164 12.32 9.00 -3.88
CA VAL A 164 11.87 10.15 -3.08
C VAL A 164 12.62 10.14 -1.74
N ARG A 165 13.52 11.09 -1.54
CA ARG A 165 14.33 11.18 -0.30
C ARG A 165 13.52 11.76 0.86
N SER A 166 12.83 12.86 0.61
CA SER A 166 12.01 13.57 1.60
C SER A 166 10.66 13.94 1.00
N PHE A 167 9.70 14.18 1.88
CA PHE A 167 8.39 14.72 1.54
C PHE A 167 7.99 15.71 2.62
N ASP A 168 7.86 16.98 2.25
CA ASP A 168 7.38 18.03 3.14
C ASP A 168 5.86 18.07 3.08
N ILE A 169 5.24 17.49 4.10
CA ILE A 169 3.78 17.36 4.17
C ILE A 169 3.09 18.71 4.32
N GLU A 170 3.71 19.68 4.99
CA GLU A 170 3.11 20.99 5.24
C GLU A 170 3.20 21.86 3.99
N ALA A 171 4.35 21.85 3.29
CA ALA A 171 4.47 22.48 1.99
C ALA A 171 3.49 21.86 0.97
N PHE A 172 3.37 20.53 0.95
CA PHE A 172 2.41 19.84 0.10
C PHE A 172 0.97 20.28 0.38
N ARG A 173 0.54 20.28 1.65
CA ARG A 173 -0.81 20.72 2.05
C ARG A 173 -1.09 22.16 1.66
N GLY A 174 -0.11 23.04 1.80
CA GLY A 174 -0.21 24.45 1.42
C GLY A 174 -0.43 24.65 -0.08
N VAL A 175 0.24 23.86 -0.93
CA VAL A 175 0.02 23.92 -2.39
C VAL A 175 -1.29 23.21 -2.77
N ALA A 176 -1.55 22.04 -2.19
CA ALA A 176 -2.73 21.24 -2.49
C ALA A 176 -4.04 21.99 -2.17
N SER A 177 -4.07 22.89 -1.17
CA SER A 177 -5.29 23.63 -0.83
C SER A 177 -5.89 24.43 -1.99
N GLU A 178 -5.07 24.85 -2.95
CA GLU A 178 -5.51 25.56 -4.17
C GLU A 178 -6.34 24.66 -5.10
N LEU A 179 -6.21 23.33 -4.98
CA LEU A 179 -6.89 22.35 -5.81
C LEU A 179 -8.28 21.95 -5.29
N ARG A 180 -8.75 22.54 -4.18
CA ARG A 180 -10.04 22.18 -3.56
C ARG A 180 -11.24 22.33 -4.48
N ALA A 181 -11.17 23.27 -5.42
CA ALA A 181 -12.26 23.56 -6.37
C ALA A 181 -12.20 22.70 -7.63
N VAL A 182 -11.14 21.92 -7.85
CA VAL A 182 -10.98 21.09 -9.04
C VAL A 182 -11.93 19.89 -8.95
N ALA A 183 -12.91 19.84 -9.86
CA ALA A 183 -13.93 18.81 -9.89
C ALA A 183 -13.60 17.65 -10.85
N ASP A 184 -12.81 17.91 -11.89
CA ASP A 184 -12.37 16.87 -12.83
C ASP A 184 -11.29 15.98 -12.18
N GLU A 185 -11.51 14.67 -12.23
CA GLU A 185 -10.63 13.70 -11.57
C GLU A 185 -9.25 13.57 -12.24
N ASN A 186 -9.15 13.80 -13.55
CA ASN A 186 -7.88 13.76 -14.27
C ASN A 186 -7.07 15.02 -13.99
N GLU A 187 -7.73 16.18 -14.00
CA GLU A 187 -7.12 17.47 -13.65
C GLU A 187 -6.64 17.46 -12.21
N LEU A 188 -7.47 16.99 -11.26
CA LEU A 188 -7.09 16.90 -9.85
C LEU A 188 -5.89 15.98 -9.65
N LEU A 189 -5.92 14.77 -10.22
CA LEU A 189 -4.82 13.82 -10.09
C LEU A 189 -3.53 14.35 -10.74
N GLY A 190 -3.65 14.97 -11.91
CA GLY A 190 -2.52 15.58 -12.62
C GLY A 190 -1.90 16.72 -11.82
N ALA A 191 -2.71 17.62 -11.28
CA ALA A 191 -2.25 18.76 -10.49
C ALA A 191 -1.63 18.34 -9.14
N MET A 192 -2.10 17.25 -8.54
CA MET A 192 -1.51 16.69 -7.31
C MET A 192 -0.13 16.06 -7.52
N LEU A 193 0.20 15.68 -8.76
CA LEU A 193 1.46 15.00 -9.11
C LEU A 193 2.49 15.94 -9.76
N ALA A 194 2.07 17.14 -10.17
CA ALA A 194 2.92 18.17 -10.77
C ALA A 194 3.73 18.93 -9.71
#